data_AF-A0A2H6H0Z4-F1
#
_entry.id   AF-A0A2H6H0Z4-F1
#
_cell.length_a   1.000
_cell.length_b   1.000
_cell.length_c   1.000
_cell.angle_alpha   90.00
_cell.angle_beta   90.00
_cell.angle_gamma   90.00
#
_symmetry.space_group_name_H-M   'P 1'
#
loop_
_entity.id
_entity.type
_entity.pdbx_description
1 polymer ?
#
loop_
_entity_poly.entity_id
_entity_poly.type
_entity_poly.pdbx_seq_one_letter_code
_entity_poly.pdbx_strand_id
1 'polypeptide(L)'
;MVNIYEPQLTILQQGILRYLFIKAGMTFNARGLARPLNRTQAGIIKALPKLEKEGLVKIKKDKDSGRWSIELNRDNSKVIAMKRVENLKMFYESGLAGVLEEKFPGSTIILFGSYSRGEDSMESDIDIAVIGVKEKDINLTKFENLLEKNIIINFYPSFNKIHKHLRDSILNGILLSGSVDI
;
A
#
# COMPACT_ATOMS: atom_id res chain seq x y z
N MET A 1 -26.88 12.52 -1.59
CA MET A 1 -26.52 11.09 -1.50
C MET A 1 -25.39 10.84 -2.49
N VAL A 2 -24.31 10.18 -2.09
CA VAL A 2 -23.20 9.88 -3.03
C VAL A 2 -23.69 8.80 -3.99
N ASN A 3 -23.61 9.05 -5.31
CA ASN A 3 -23.89 8.02 -6.30
C ASN A 3 -22.75 7.01 -6.29
N ILE A 4 -23.01 5.81 -5.75
CA ILE A 4 -21.99 4.76 -5.59
C ILE A 4 -21.60 4.09 -6.91
N TYR A 5 -22.40 4.27 -7.97
CA TYR A 5 -22.13 3.71 -9.30
C TYR A 5 -21.24 4.60 -10.15
N GLU A 6 -21.14 5.89 -9.81
CA GLU A 6 -20.33 6.84 -10.56
C GLU A 6 -18.93 6.97 -9.96
N PRO A 7 -17.87 6.81 -10.78
CA PRO A 7 -16.51 7.08 -10.35
C PRO A 7 -16.37 8.53 -9.87
N GLN A 8 -16.01 8.70 -8.60
CA GLN A 8 -15.81 10.03 -8.03
C GLN A 8 -14.55 10.71 -8.58
N LEU A 9 -13.58 9.93 -9.07
CA LEU A 9 -12.31 10.42 -9.61
C LEU A 9 -12.12 9.94 -11.06
N THR A 10 -11.56 10.81 -11.90
CA THR A 10 -11.13 10.44 -13.26
C THR A 10 -10.00 9.40 -13.22
N ILE A 11 -9.80 8.69 -14.33
CA ILE A 11 -8.68 7.74 -14.49
C ILE A 11 -7.32 8.39 -14.15
N LEU A 12 -7.12 9.63 -14.59
CA LEU A 12 -5.88 10.36 -14.29
C LEU A 12 -5.72 10.64 -12.79
N GLN A 13 -6.79 11.06 -12.12
CA GLN A 13 -6.78 11.32 -10.68
C GLN A 13 -6.52 10.04 -9.88
N GLN A 14 -7.15 8.94 -10.26
CA GLN A 14 -6.87 7.63 -9.67
C GLN A 14 -5.41 7.22 -9.87
N GLY A 15 -4.86 7.43 -11.08
CA GLY A 15 -3.45 7.16 -11.38
C GLY A 15 -2.48 8.01 -10.54
N ILE A 16 -2.77 9.30 -10.36
CA ILE A 16 -1.99 10.18 -9.47
C ILE A 16 -2.03 9.66 -8.03
N LEU A 17 -3.21 9.32 -7.51
CA LEU A 17 -3.34 8.80 -6.15
C LEU A 17 -2.62 7.46 -5.96
N ARG A 18 -2.79 6.51 -6.89
CA ARG A 18 -2.08 5.23 -6.83
C ARG A 18 -0.57 5.43 -6.79
N TYR A 19 -0.04 6.32 -7.64
CA TYR A 19 1.39 6.65 -7.62
C TYR A 19 1.84 7.24 -6.28
N LEU A 20 1.07 8.17 -5.71
CA LEU A 20 1.35 8.78 -4.41
C LEU A 20 1.17 7.81 -3.23
N PHE A 21 0.30 6.80 -3.34
CA PHE A 21 0.19 5.72 -2.37
C PHE A 21 1.48 4.88 -2.35
N ILE A 22 1.97 4.46 -3.52
CA ILE A 22 3.23 3.69 -3.63
C ILE A 22 4.41 4.53 -3.12
N LYS A 23 4.43 5.82 -3.44
CA LYS A 23 5.49 6.76 -3.04
C LYS A 23 5.14 7.58 -1.80
N ALA A 24 4.39 6.99 -0.86
CA ALA A 24 3.97 7.70 0.34
C ALA A 24 5.17 8.20 1.17
N GLY A 25 5.09 9.46 1.61
CA GLY A 25 6.19 10.15 2.29
C GLY A 25 7.11 10.94 1.35
N MET A 26 6.96 10.80 0.03
CA MET A 26 7.71 11.59 -0.95
C MET A 26 6.91 12.81 -1.42
N THR A 27 7.66 13.80 -1.91
CA THR A 27 7.13 15.03 -2.53
C THR A 27 7.52 15.10 -4.01
N PHE A 28 6.60 15.53 -4.85
CA PHE A 28 6.80 15.65 -6.29
C PHE A 28 6.41 17.02 -6.82
N ASN A 29 6.97 17.40 -7.97
CA ASN A 29 6.41 18.47 -8.80
C ASN A 29 5.54 17.87 -9.92
N ALA A 30 4.84 18.71 -10.67
CA ALA A 30 3.96 18.26 -11.75
C ALA A 30 4.69 17.41 -12.82
N ARG A 31 5.96 17.70 -13.11
CA ARG A 31 6.79 16.92 -14.03
C ARG A 31 7.16 15.55 -13.46
N GLY A 32 7.45 15.50 -12.16
CA GLY A 32 7.74 14.27 -11.41
C GLY A 32 6.59 13.29 -11.41
N LEU A 33 5.34 13.77 -11.41
CA LEU A 33 4.15 12.93 -11.57
C LEU A 33 3.86 12.61 -13.05
N ALA A 34 4.08 13.56 -13.96
CA ALA A 34 3.78 13.41 -15.38
C ALA A 34 4.57 12.27 -16.06
N ARG A 35 5.88 12.19 -15.78
CA ARG A 35 6.79 11.22 -16.40
C ARG A 35 6.43 9.75 -16.12
N PRO A 36 6.31 9.30 -14.86
CA PRO A 36 5.96 7.90 -14.57
C PRO A 36 4.53 7.55 -14.98
N LEU A 37 3.60 8.51 -14.99
CA LEU A 37 2.21 8.27 -15.40
C LEU A 37 1.99 8.33 -16.92
N ASN A 38 3.02 8.68 -17.71
CA ASN A 38 2.93 8.93 -19.15
C ASN A 38 1.81 9.93 -19.49
N ARG A 39 1.88 11.11 -18.88
CA ARG A 39 0.90 12.20 -19.01
C ARG A 39 1.58 13.54 -19.23
N THR A 40 0.84 14.54 -19.68
CA THR A 40 1.36 15.91 -19.81
C THR A 40 1.35 16.62 -18.46
N GLN A 41 2.31 17.52 -18.25
CA GLN A 41 2.34 18.38 -17.04
C GLN A 41 1.05 19.18 -16.89
N ALA A 42 0.51 19.71 -17.99
CA ALA A 42 -0.75 20.44 -18.00
C ALA A 42 -1.94 19.56 -17.54
N GLY A 43 -1.97 18.29 -17.97
CA GLY A 43 -2.99 17.33 -17.53
C GLY A 43 -2.91 17.06 -16.03
N ILE A 44 -1.71 16.88 -15.49
CA ILE A 44 -1.49 16.74 -14.04
C ILE A 44 -2.01 17.99 -13.32
N ILE A 45 -1.57 19.19 -13.71
CA ILE A 45 -1.98 20.45 -13.07
C ILE A 45 -3.50 20.62 -13.07
N LYS A 46 -4.18 20.26 -14.17
CA LYS A 46 -5.65 20.33 -14.26
C LYS A 46 -6.36 19.34 -13.33
N ALA A 47 -5.75 18.19 -13.03
CA ALA A 47 -6.34 17.15 -12.18
C ALA A 47 -6.22 17.45 -10.68
N LEU A 48 -5.18 18.18 -10.27
CA LEU A 48 -4.81 18.45 -8.88
C LEU A 48 -5.87 19.20 -8.04
N PRO A 49 -6.55 20.25 -8.53
CA PRO A 49 -7.46 21.04 -7.70
C PRO A 49 -8.58 20.22 -7.04
N LYS A 50 -9.10 19.21 -7.74
CA LYS A 50 -10.12 18.32 -7.17
C LYS A 50 -9.55 17.41 -6.09
N LEU A 51 -8.36 16.86 -6.29
CA LEU A 51 -7.69 16.01 -5.31
C LEU A 51 -7.36 16.79 -4.03
N GLU A 52 -6.92 18.04 -4.17
CA GLU A 52 -6.67 18.94 -3.05
C GLU A 52 -7.97 19.33 -2.33
N LYS A 53 -9.01 19.70 -3.08
CA LYS A 53 -10.34 20.02 -2.52
C LYS A 53 -10.94 18.86 -1.72
N GLU A 54 -10.72 17.62 -2.17
CA GLU A 54 -11.15 16.42 -1.45
C GLU A 54 -10.22 16.03 -0.29
N GLY A 55 -9.15 16.81 -0.06
CA GLY A 55 -8.17 16.57 0.99
C GLY A 55 -7.35 15.32 0.78
N LEU A 56 -7.19 14.85 -0.46
CA LEU A 56 -6.45 13.62 -0.78
C LEU A 56 -4.96 13.87 -0.99
N VAL A 57 -4.60 15.07 -1.44
CA VAL A 57 -3.21 15.51 -1.63
C VAL A 57 -3.01 16.86 -0.95
N LYS A 58 -1.77 17.14 -0.52
CA LYS A 58 -1.35 18.47 -0.10
C LYS A 58 -0.58 19.11 -1.24
N ILE A 59 -0.87 20.38 -1.51
CA ILE A 59 -0.17 21.14 -2.54
C ILE A 59 0.40 22.41 -1.90
N LYS A 60 1.70 22.63 -2.11
CA LYS A 60 2.38 23.86 -1.71
C LYS A 60 3.07 24.44 -2.93
N LYS A 61 2.97 25.76 -3.12
CA LYS A 61 3.74 26.45 -4.14
C LYS A 61 4.96 27.06 -3.46
N ASP A 62 6.14 26.64 -3.88
CA ASP A 62 7.39 27.21 -3.43
C ASP A 62 7.46 28.68 -3.87
N LYS A 63 7.76 29.58 -2.93
CA LYS A 63 7.69 31.03 -3.15
C LYS A 63 8.83 31.53 -4.04
N ASP A 64 10.00 30.88 -3.99
CA ASP A 64 11.21 31.34 -4.66
C ASP A 64 11.35 30.75 -6.08
N SER A 65 11.06 29.45 -6.24
CA SER A 65 11.14 28.74 -7.52
C SER A 65 9.82 28.69 -8.29
N GLY A 66 8.70 29.05 -7.65
CA GLY A 66 7.36 28.95 -8.22
C GLY A 66 6.88 27.51 -8.48
N ARG A 67 7.66 26.50 -8.07
CA ARG A 67 7.38 25.09 -8.35
C ARG A 67 6.34 24.54 -7.37
N TRP A 68 5.56 23.59 -7.87
CA TRP A 68 4.58 22.87 -7.07
C TRP A 68 5.27 21.76 -6.28
N SER A 69 4.95 21.66 -5.01
CA SER A 69 5.24 20.55 -4.11
C SER A 69 3.92 19.83 -3.86
N ILE A 70 3.84 18.58 -4.29
CA ILE A 70 2.64 17.74 -4.29
C ILE A 70 2.99 16.46 -3.53
N GLU A 71 2.24 16.18 -2.48
CA GLU A 71 2.41 15.01 -1.64
C GLU A 71 1.06 14.40 -1.25
N LEU A 72 1.08 13.14 -0.82
CA LEU A 72 -0.10 12.48 -0.28
C LEU A 72 -0.52 13.12 1.04
N ASN A 73 -1.82 13.38 1.24
CA ASN A 73 -2.31 13.90 2.52
C ASN A 73 -2.46 12.80 3.58
N ARG A 74 -1.35 12.39 4.19
CA ARG A 74 -1.31 11.32 5.21
C ARG A 74 -1.98 11.70 6.55
N ASP A 75 -2.25 12.99 6.78
CA ASP A 75 -2.94 13.46 8.00
C ASP A 75 -4.46 13.18 7.91
N ASN A 76 -4.96 12.84 6.73
CA ASN A 76 -6.36 12.53 6.50
C ASN A 76 -6.60 11.02 6.65
N SER A 77 -7.35 10.61 7.67
CA SER A 77 -7.67 9.20 7.93
C SER A 77 -8.37 8.50 6.75
N LYS A 78 -9.17 9.23 5.96
CA LYS A 78 -9.77 8.71 4.72
C LYS A 78 -8.69 8.28 3.71
N VAL A 79 -7.61 9.05 3.59
CA VAL A 79 -6.51 8.76 2.67
C VAL A 79 -5.76 7.51 3.10
N ILE A 80 -5.52 7.34 4.42
CA ILE A 80 -4.92 6.12 4.98
C ILE A 80 -5.82 4.91 4.71
N ALA A 81 -7.14 5.03 4.91
CA ALA A 81 -8.09 3.97 4.61
C ALA A 81 -8.11 3.60 3.11
N MET A 82 -8.08 4.59 2.21
CA MET A 82 -8.00 4.35 0.77
C MET A 82 -6.67 3.67 0.38
N LYS A 83 -5.56 4.10 0.98
CA LYS A 83 -4.25 3.51 0.77
C LYS A 83 -4.21 2.05 1.23
N ARG A 84 -4.80 1.74 2.39
CA ARG A 84 -4.96 0.35 2.87
C ARG A 84 -5.65 -0.55 1.85
N VAL A 85 -6.72 -0.05 1.22
CA VAL A 85 -7.44 -0.79 0.18
C VAL A 85 -6.57 -0.98 -1.08
N GLU A 86 -5.87 0.06 -1.52
CA GLU A 86 -4.99 -0.04 -2.70
C GLU A 86 -3.81 -1.00 -2.43
N ASN A 87 -3.20 -0.96 -1.25
CA ASN A 87 -2.16 -1.89 -0.84
C ASN A 87 -2.64 -3.34 -0.92
N LEU A 88 -3.79 -3.64 -0.33
CA LEU A 88 -4.36 -5.00 -0.36
C LEU A 88 -4.67 -5.44 -1.80
N LYS A 89 -5.24 -4.54 -2.60
CA LYS A 89 -5.49 -4.80 -4.02
C LYS A 89 -4.20 -5.12 -4.77
N MET A 90 -3.16 -4.30 -4.61
CA MET A 90 -1.85 -4.52 -5.23
C MET A 90 -1.23 -5.85 -4.80
N PHE A 91 -1.35 -6.19 -3.51
CA PHE A 91 -0.89 -7.46 -2.98
C PHE A 91 -1.56 -8.65 -3.69
N TYR A 92 -2.89 -8.64 -3.85
CA TYR A 92 -3.59 -9.70 -4.60
C TYR A 92 -3.26 -9.69 -6.10
N GLU A 93 -3.25 -8.51 -6.74
CA GLU A 93 -2.89 -8.37 -8.16
C GLU A 93 -1.46 -8.85 -8.47
N SER A 94 -0.56 -8.81 -7.48
CA SER A 94 0.81 -9.34 -7.63
C SER A 94 0.87 -10.85 -7.79
N GLY A 95 -0.19 -11.57 -7.37
CA GLY A 95 -0.23 -13.03 -7.30
C GLY A 95 0.50 -13.63 -6.11
N LEU A 96 1.14 -12.82 -5.25
CA LEU A 96 1.89 -13.30 -4.08
C LEU A 96 1.01 -14.09 -3.12
N ALA A 97 -0.23 -13.65 -2.88
CA ALA A 97 -1.17 -14.35 -2.01
C ALA A 97 -1.34 -15.83 -2.41
N GLY A 98 -1.58 -16.09 -3.70
CA GLY A 98 -1.75 -17.45 -4.22
C GLY A 98 -0.46 -18.27 -4.16
N VAL A 99 0.69 -17.65 -4.43
CA VAL A 99 1.99 -18.34 -4.33
C VAL A 99 2.31 -18.73 -2.88
N LEU A 100 1.99 -17.87 -1.92
CA LEU A 100 2.16 -18.18 -0.49
C LEU A 100 1.26 -19.34 -0.08
N GLU A 101 0.00 -19.33 -0.50
CA GLU A 101 -0.95 -20.42 -0.23
C GLU A 101 -0.49 -21.76 -0.82
N GLU A 102 -0.01 -21.77 -2.07
CA GLU A 102 0.52 -22.97 -2.73
C GLU A 102 1.80 -23.48 -2.06
N LYS A 103 2.70 -22.57 -1.67
CA LYS A 103 4.00 -22.92 -1.06
C LYS A 103 3.87 -23.40 0.38
N PHE A 104 2.87 -22.90 1.10
CA PHE A 104 2.63 -23.14 2.53
C PHE A 104 1.22 -23.69 2.78
N PRO A 105 0.87 -24.87 2.22
CA PRO A 105 -0.46 -25.44 2.35
C PRO A 105 -0.78 -25.76 3.82
N GLY A 106 -1.99 -25.44 4.24
CA GLY A 106 -2.47 -25.66 5.61
C GLY A 106 -1.88 -24.70 6.66
N SER A 107 -1.08 -23.72 6.26
CA SER A 107 -0.59 -22.68 7.14
C SER A 107 -1.61 -21.55 7.31
N THR A 108 -1.48 -20.78 8.39
CA THR A 108 -2.18 -19.50 8.53
C THR A 108 -1.28 -18.39 8.04
N ILE A 109 -1.74 -17.64 7.03
CA ILE A 109 -0.96 -16.60 6.36
C ILE A 109 -1.61 -15.26 6.62
N ILE A 110 -0.88 -14.33 7.23
CA ILE A 110 -1.42 -13.03 7.64
C ILE A 110 -0.51 -11.91 7.15
N LEU A 111 -1.07 -10.97 6.40
CA LEU A 111 -0.44 -9.70 6.07
C LEU A 111 -0.60 -8.74 7.25
N PHE A 112 0.49 -8.30 7.86
CA PHE A 112 0.44 -7.42 9.03
C PHE A 112 1.34 -6.19 8.85
N GLY A 113 1.61 -5.48 9.94
CA GLY A 113 2.50 -4.32 9.90
C GLY A 113 1.88 -3.06 9.29
N SER A 114 2.72 -2.10 8.94
CA SER A 114 2.28 -0.79 8.47
C SER A 114 1.57 -0.86 7.10
N TYR A 115 1.98 -1.82 6.26
CA TYR A 115 1.39 -2.05 4.93
C TYR A 115 -0.06 -2.51 5.01
N SER A 116 -0.39 -3.43 5.93
CA SER A 116 -1.76 -3.92 6.14
C SER A 116 -2.70 -2.85 6.72
N ARG A 117 -2.14 -1.81 7.35
CA ARG A 117 -2.87 -0.66 7.91
C ARG A 117 -2.96 0.53 6.95
N GLY A 118 -2.18 0.54 5.87
CA GLY A 118 -2.08 1.65 4.92
C GLY A 118 -1.20 2.82 5.40
N GLU A 119 -0.51 2.65 6.53
CA GLU A 119 0.33 3.67 7.17
C GLU A 119 1.75 3.71 6.62
N ASP A 120 2.14 2.68 5.87
CA ASP A 120 3.48 2.49 5.32
C ASP A 120 3.94 3.69 4.48
N SER A 121 5.25 3.93 4.50
CA SER A 121 5.94 4.88 3.63
C SER A 121 6.67 4.14 2.52
N MET A 122 7.29 4.84 1.57
CA MET A 122 8.15 4.21 0.54
C MET A 122 9.22 3.31 1.16
N GLU A 123 9.81 3.70 2.28
CA GLU A 123 10.90 2.96 2.95
C GLU A 123 10.43 1.75 3.76
N SER A 124 9.12 1.62 3.97
CA SER A 124 8.53 0.52 4.72
C SER A 124 8.47 -0.76 3.90
N ASP A 125 8.62 -1.87 4.60
CA ASP A 125 8.49 -3.25 4.14
C ASP A 125 7.04 -3.77 4.17
N ILE A 126 6.86 -4.96 3.58
CA ILE A 126 5.63 -5.75 3.62
C ILE A 126 5.85 -6.93 4.57
N ASP A 127 5.22 -6.85 5.74
CA ASP A 127 5.32 -7.88 6.77
C ASP A 127 4.28 -8.99 6.60
N ILE A 128 4.75 -10.24 6.52
CA ILE A 128 3.90 -11.42 6.38
C ILE A 128 4.26 -12.42 7.48
N ALA A 129 3.24 -12.94 8.17
CA ALA A 129 3.40 -14.04 9.12
C ALA A 129 2.87 -15.32 8.48
N VAL A 130 3.66 -16.39 8.55
CA VAL A 130 3.28 -17.74 8.11
C VAL A 130 3.37 -18.66 9.32
N ILE A 131 2.23 -19.22 9.73
CA ILE A 131 2.09 -19.92 11.02
C ILE A 131 1.67 -21.37 10.78
N GLY A 132 2.30 -22.30 11.50
CA GLY A 132 1.98 -23.74 11.44
C GLY A 132 2.88 -24.55 10.50
N VAL A 133 3.94 -23.94 9.96
CA VAL A 133 4.92 -24.61 9.09
C VAL A 133 6.34 -24.23 9.47
N LYS A 134 7.30 -25.08 9.08
CA LYS A 134 8.72 -24.75 9.17
C LYS A 134 9.09 -23.73 8.09
N GLU A 135 10.12 -22.94 8.37
CA GLU A 135 10.73 -22.01 7.43
C GLU A 135 11.12 -22.73 6.13
N LYS A 136 10.83 -22.07 5.00
CA LYS A 136 11.26 -22.52 3.67
C LYS A 136 11.63 -21.32 2.82
N ASP A 137 12.63 -21.52 1.97
CA ASP A 137 13.04 -20.52 1.01
C ASP A 137 11.96 -20.28 -0.06
N ILE A 138 11.77 -19.00 -0.35
CA ILE A 138 10.92 -18.49 -1.41
C ILE A 138 11.61 -17.30 -2.07
N ASN A 139 11.67 -17.30 -3.40
CA ASN A 139 12.22 -16.18 -4.14
C ASN A 139 11.15 -15.08 -4.26
N LEU A 140 11.39 -13.95 -3.60
CA LEU A 140 10.46 -12.82 -3.55
C LEU A 140 10.79 -11.70 -4.55
N THR A 141 11.95 -11.76 -5.22
CA THR A 141 12.48 -10.66 -6.04
C THR A 141 11.48 -10.18 -7.10
N LYS A 142 10.74 -11.10 -7.72
CA LYS A 142 9.69 -10.74 -8.69
C LYS A 142 8.60 -9.86 -8.05
N PHE A 143 8.14 -10.21 -6.86
CA PHE A 143 7.06 -9.51 -6.16
C PHE A 143 7.56 -8.19 -5.56
N GLU A 144 8.78 -8.17 -5.03
CA GLU A 144 9.41 -6.95 -4.50
C GLU A 144 9.58 -5.90 -5.58
N ASN A 145 10.05 -6.30 -6.78
CA ASN A 145 10.16 -5.42 -7.93
C ASN A 145 8.79 -4.88 -8.40
N LEU A 146 7.74 -5.71 -8.33
CA LEU A 146 6.40 -5.32 -8.75
C LEU A 146 5.71 -4.39 -7.75
N LEU A 147 5.92 -4.62 -6.45
CA LEU A 147 5.32 -3.84 -5.35
C LEU A 147 6.18 -2.63 -4.96
N GLU A 148 7.40 -2.53 -5.52
CA GLU A 148 8.42 -1.53 -5.20
C GLU A 148 8.77 -1.49 -3.69
N LYS A 149 8.76 -2.66 -3.04
CA LYS A 149 8.94 -2.82 -1.59
C LYS A 149 9.64 -4.14 -1.25
N ASN A 150 10.44 -4.12 -0.20
CA ASN A 150 10.97 -5.35 0.41
C ASN A 150 9.84 -6.14 1.07
N ILE A 151 9.93 -7.46 1.02
CA ILE A 151 8.94 -8.36 1.65
C ILE A 151 9.65 -9.19 2.73
N ILE A 152 9.13 -9.13 3.95
CA ILE A 152 9.64 -9.93 5.08
C ILE A 152 8.62 -10.99 5.44
N ILE A 153 9.03 -12.25 5.35
CA ILE A 153 8.21 -13.39 5.77
C ILE A 153 8.78 -13.96 7.06
N ASN A 154 7.96 -13.90 8.11
CA ASN A 154 8.29 -14.46 9.40
C ASN A 154 7.54 -15.78 9.61
N PHE A 155 8.28 -16.84 9.95
CA PHE A 155 7.74 -18.17 10.18
C PHE A 155 7.58 -18.47 11.67
N TYR A 156 6.42 -19.00 12.03
CA TYR A 156 6.14 -19.40 13.40
C TYR A 156 5.53 -20.81 13.47
N PRO A 157 5.96 -21.67 14.40
CA PRO A 157 5.37 -22.99 14.55
C PRO A 157 3.93 -22.93 15.08
N SER A 158 3.60 -21.95 15.94
CA SER A 158 2.24 -21.71 16.44
C SER A 158 2.11 -20.31 17.05
N PHE A 159 0.88 -19.81 17.20
CA PHE A 159 0.59 -18.52 17.85
C PHE A 159 1.12 -18.43 19.28
N ASN A 160 1.16 -19.55 20.02
CA ASN A 160 1.62 -19.61 21.40
C ASN A 160 3.14 -19.39 21.56
N LYS A 161 3.90 -19.47 20.46
CA LYS A 161 5.34 -19.22 20.45
C LYS A 161 5.70 -17.77 20.06
N ILE A 162 4.70 -16.94 19.78
CA ILE A 162 4.89 -15.55 19.37
C ILE A 162 4.78 -14.64 20.61
N HIS A 163 5.73 -13.72 20.77
CA HIS A 163 5.68 -12.73 21.84
C HIS A 163 4.38 -11.91 21.78
N LYS A 164 3.76 -11.62 22.93
CA LYS A 164 2.42 -11.02 23.05
C LYS A 164 2.19 -9.83 22.11
N HIS A 165 3.06 -8.81 22.17
CA HIS A 165 2.89 -7.61 21.34
C HIS A 165 2.95 -7.88 19.83
N LEU A 166 3.83 -8.79 19.41
CA LEU A 166 3.94 -9.17 18.00
C LEU A 166 2.73 -9.98 17.57
N ARG A 167 2.26 -10.90 18.42
CA ARG A 167 1.04 -11.66 18.19
C ARG A 167 -0.17 -10.74 18.02
N ASP A 168 -0.32 -9.74 18.88
CA ASP A 168 -1.42 -8.76 18.77
C ASP A 168 -1.32 -7.97 17.46
N SER A 169 -0.10 -7.58 17.04
CA SER A 169 0.10 -6.92 15.74
C SER A 169 -0.25 -7.82 14.56
N ILE A 170 0.06 -9.12 14.62
CA ILE A 170 -0.30 -10.10 13.60
C ILE A 170 -1.81 -10.29 13.55
N LEU A 171 -2.46 -10.48 14.70
CA LEU A 171 -3.92 -10.68 14.78
C LEU A 171 -4.72 -9.46 14.30
N ASN A 172 -4.18 -8.25 14.40
CA ASN A 172 -4.75 -7.03 13.82
C ASN A 172 -4.51 -6.89 12.30
N GLY A 173 -3.82 -7.85 11.69
CA GLY A 173 -3.54 -7.89 10.26
C GLY A 173 -4.73 -8.33 9.42
N ILE A 174 -4.43 -8.77 8.19
CA ILE A 174 -5.39 -9.27 7.21
C ILE A 174 -5.08 -10.74 6.98
N LEU A 175 -6.02 -11.62 7.33
CA LEU A 175 -5.93 -13.05 7.04
C LEU A 175 -6.01 -13.25 5.53
N LEU A 176 -4.94 -13.81 4.96
CA LEU A 176 -4.82 -14.08 3.53
C LEU A 176 -5.25 -15.51 3.18
N SER A 177 -4.88 -16.49 4.02
CA SER A 177 -5.25 -17.90 3.88
C SER A 177 -5.19 -18.61 5.25
N GLY A 178 -5.93 -19.71 5.36
CA GLY A 178 -6.08 -20.52 6.58
C GLY A 178 -7.12 -19.96 7.55
N SER A 179 -6.95 -20.29 8.84
CA SER A 179 -7.84 -19.86 9.92
C SER A 179 -7.05 -19.68 11.20
N VAL A 180 -7.48 -18.73 12.03
CA VAL A 180 -6.90 -18.52 13.35
C VAL A 180 -7.67 -19.36 14.36
N ASP A 181 -7.00 -20.34 14.98
CA ASP A 181 -7.51 -21.12 16.11
C ASP A 181 -6.68 -20.75 17.35
N ILE A 182 -7.31 -20.14 18.36
CA ILE A 182 -6.67 -19.58 19.57
C ILE A 182 -7.24 -20.23 20.81
#